data_AF-A0A7V0YEB7-F1
#
_entry.id   AF-A0A7V0YEB7-F1
#
_cell.length_a   1.000
_cell.length_b   1.000
_cell.length_c   1.000
_cell.angle_alpha   90.00
_cell.angle_beta   90.00
_cell.angle_gamma   90.00
#
_symmetry.space_group_name_H-M   'P 1'
#
loop_
_entity.id
_entity.type
_entity.pdbx_description
1 polymer ?
#
loop_
_entity_poly.entity_id
_entity_poly.type
_entity_poly.pdbx_seq_one_letter_code
_entity_poly.pdbx_strand_id
1 'polypeptide(L)'
;NVGNQHVVGALVQDDRVLGMFEHHTHLVDLGKLVELVAGLREGTLSNDAVYADDGHGAYISPEYRGPFRFLAVTGPRRALAAPMEPYFAVPYGDMMLTGAFGLLGAALERRGLPLPE
;
A
#
# COMPACT_ATOMS: atom_id res chain seq x y z
N ASN A 1 -2.58 -2.71 1.16
CA ASN A 1 -3.53 -3.85 1.05
C ASN A 1 -3.11 -4.92 2.04
N VAL A 2 -3.89 -5.15 3.10
CA VAL A 2 -3.69 -6.26 4.04
C VAL A 2 -4.53 -7.45 3.54
N GLY A 3 -3.91 -8.25 2.67
CA GLY A 3 -4.55 -9.35 1.96
C GLY A 3 -4.61 -10.64 2.76
N ASN A 4 -5.24 -11.67 2.19
CA ASN A 4 -5.29 -13.00 2.79
C ASN A 4 -3.95 -13.74 2.69
N GLN A 5 -3.24 -13.58 1.57
CA GLN A 5 -1.97 -14.25 1.31
C GLN A 5 -0.77 -13.30 1.41
N HIS A 6 -0.91 -12.07 0.89
CA HIS A 6 0.13 -11.05 0.96
C HIS A 6 -0.36 -9.73 1.56
N VAL A 7 0.57 -9.03 2.22
CA VAL A 7 0.45 -7.62 2.58
C VAL A 7 1.32 -6.83 1.62
N VAL A 8 0.70 -5.89 0.91
CA VAL A 8 1.37 -5.01 -0.06
C VAL A 8 1.21 -3.56 0.38
N GLY A 9 2.30 -2.83 0.45
CA GLY A 9 2.32 -1.38 0.70
C GLY A 9 2.93 -0.64 -0.49
N ALA A 10 2.46 0.59 -0.75
CA ALA A 10 3.01 1.47 -1.77
C ALA A 10 2.99 2.93 -1.29
N LEU A 11 4.06 3.66 -1.60
CA LEU A 11 4.11 5.11 -1.53
C LEU A 11 3.68 5.66 -2.89
N VAL A 12 2.57 6.39 -2.90
CA VAL A 12 2.02 6.98 -4.12
C VAL A 12 2.01 8.49 -3.96
N GLN A 13 2.70 9.19 -4.85
CA GLN A 13 2.66 10.64 -4.99
C GLN A 13 2.15 10.97 -6.38
N ASP A 14 1.03 11.68 -6.47
CA ASP A 14 0.37 11.97 -7.75
C ASP A 14 0.15 10.66 -8.55
N ASP A 15 0.77 10.52 -9.72
CA ASP A 15 0.72 9.36 -10.60
C ASP A 15 1.93 8.40 -10.46
N ARG A 16 2.83 8.67 -9.50
CA ARG A 16 4.09 7.94 -9.31
C ARG A 16 4.05 7.04 -8.07
N VAL A 17 4.48 5.79 -8.25
CA VAL A 17 4.87 4.92 -7.14
C VAL A 17 6.33 5.19 -6.79
N LEU A 18 6.58 5.71 -5.59
CA LEU A 18 7.91 6.08 -5.10
C LEU A 18 8.52 5.04 -4.16
N GLY A 19 7.75 4.03 -3.79
CA GLY A 19 8.25 2.90 -3.00
C GLY A 19 7.18 1.86 -2.81
N MET A 20 7.60 0.64 -2.49
CA MET A 20 6.69 -0.47 -2.24
C MET A 20 7.35 -1.56 -1.41
N PHE A 21 6.52 -2.39 -0.79
CA PHE A 21 6.94 -3.66 -0.21
C PHE A 21 5.86 -4.71 -0.42
N GLU A 22 6.26 -5.97 -0.35
CA GLU A 22 5.35 -7.11 -0.29
C GLU A 22 5.85 -8.15 0.71
N HIS A 23 4.93 -8.67 1.53
CA HIS A 23 5.22 -9.66 2.56
C HIS A 23 4.13 -10.73 2.63
N HIS A 24 4.47 -11.94 3.05
CA HIS A 24 3.49 -12.98 3.36
C HIS A 24 2.61 -12.61 4.56
N THR A 25 1.29 -12.62 4.40
CA THR A 25 0.32 -12.23 5.44
C THR A 25 0.46 -13.04 6.72
N HIS A 26 0.80 -14.33 6.63
CA HIS A 26 0.91 -15.19 7.82
C HIS A 26 2.10 -14.82 8.72
N LEU A 27 3.04 -14.01 8.23
CA LEU A 27 4.19 -13.48 8.97
C LEU A 27 3.99 -12.01 9.41
N VAL A 28 2.85 -11.40 9.06
CA VAL A 28 2.57 -10.00 9.41
C VAL A 28 1.50 -9.92 10.50
N ASP A 29 1.95 -9.67 11.73
CA ASP A 29 1.09 -9.22 12.82
C ASP A 29 0.99 -7.67 12.86
N LEU A 30 0.35 -7.12 13.90
CA LEU A 30 0.21 -5.67 14.05
C LEU A 30 1.58 -4.98 14.20
N GLY A 31 2.50 -5.57 14.96
CA GLY A 31 3.83 -5.00 15.18
C GLY A 31 4.61 -4.91 13.89
N LYS A 32 4.68 -6.02 13.15
CA LYS A 32 5.32 -6.08 11.83
C LYS A 32 4.65 -5.13 10.83
N LEU A 33 3.32 -5.03 10.83
CA LEU A 33 2.63 -4.09 9.95
C LEU A 33 3.01 -2.64 10.25
N VAL A 34 3.10 -2.27 11.54
CA VAL A 34 3.56 -0.94 11.96
C VAL A 34 5.00 -0.70 11.53
N GLU A 35 5.90 -1.67 11.73
CA GLU A 35 7.30 -1.59 11.29
C GLU A 35 7.43 -1.41 9.77
N LEU A 36 6.74 -2.22 8.98
CA LEU A 36 6.77 -2.16 7.52
C LEU A 36 6.24 -0.82 7.00
N VAL A 37 5.11 -0.34 7.55
CA VAL A 37 4.53 0.94 7.14
C VAL A 37 5.40 2.11 7.58
N ALA A 38 5.97 2.09 8.78
CA ALA A 38 6.87 3.14 9.26
C ALA A 38 8.16 3.16 8.43
N GLY A 39 8.80 2.00 8.22
CA GLY A 39 10.00 1.90 7.39
C GLY A 39 9.77 2.36 5.96
N LEU A 40 8.62 2.03 5.37
CA LEU A 40 8.23 2.53 4.06
C LEU A 40 8.07 4.06 4.10
N ARG A 41 7.34 4.63 5.07
CA ARG A 41 7.10 6.08 5.22
C ARG A 41 8.34 6.91 5.53
N GLU A 42 9.33 6.33 6.18
CA GLU A 42 10.61 6.99 6.45
C GLU A 42 11.65 6.72 5.35
N GLY A 43 11.32 5.89 4.35
CA GLY A 43 12.24 5.52 3.28
C GLY A 43 13.43 4.67 3.75
N THR A 44 13.29 4.00 4.89
CA THR A 44 14.35 3.19 5.52
C THR A 44 14.20 1.69 5.27
N LEU A 45 13.06 1.26 4.71
CA LEU A 45 12.81 -0.14 4.38
C LEU A 45 13.74 -0.60 3.24
N SER A 46 14.53 -1.64 3.49
CA SER A 46 15.44 -2.21 2.48
C SER A 46 14.92 -3.52 1.91
N ASN A 47 15.28 -3.80 0.66
CA ASN A 47 14.98 -5.07 0.01
C ASN A 47 15.50 -6.26 0.83
N ASP A 48 16.77 -6.20 1.22
CA ASP A 48 17.45 -7.31 1.88
C ASP A 48 16.83 -7.63 3.25
N ALA A 49 16.38 -6.60 3.99
CA ALA A 49 15.71 -6.81 5.28
C ALA A 49 14.36 -7.53 5.10
N VAL A 50 13.55 -7.11 4.13
CA VAL A 50 12.24 -7.75 3.87
C VAL A 50 12.43 -9.16 3.31
N TYR A 51 13.40 -9.36 2.42
CA TYR A 51 13.66 -10.67 1.83
C TYR A 51 14.23 -11.66 2.87
N ALA A 52 15.12 -11.22 3.75
CA ALA A 52 15.65 -12.04 4.83
C ALA A 52 14.59 -12.42 5.89
N ASP A 53 13.48 -11.67 5.95
CA ASP A 53 12.32 -11.91 6.82
C ASP A 53 11.24 -12.80 6.16
N ASP A 54 11.60 -13.52 5.08
CA ASP A 54 10.69 -14.38 4.29
C ASP A 54 9.54 -13.60 3.63
N GLY A 55 9.82 -12.34 3.27
CA GLY A 55 8.99 -11.50 2.41
C GLY A 55 9.44 -11.51 0.94
N HIS A 56 8.73 -10.77 0.09
CA HIS A 56 9.02 -10.67 -1.35
C HIS A 56 9.95 -9.52 -1.72
N GLY A 57 10.28 -8.68 -0.73
CA GLY A 57 11.21 -7.56 -0.89
C GLY A 57 10.54 -6.20 -0.77
N ALA A 58 11.38 -5.17 -0.93
CA ALA A 58 10.98 -3.78 -0.86
C ALA A 58 11.84 -2.92 -1.78
N TYR A 59 11.29 -1.79 -2.21
CA TYR A 59 11.98 -0.80 -3.00
C TYR A 59 11.57 0.60 -2.56
N ILE A 60 12.56 1.50 -2.46
CA ILE A 60 12.34 2.94 -2.28
C ILE A 60 13.07 3.65 -3.41
N SER A 61 12.37 4.52 -4.13
CA SER A 61 12.95 5.34 -5.17
C SER A 61 13.94 6.35 -4.56
N PRO A 62 15.11 6.58 -5.19
CA PRO A 62 15.99 7.69 -4.82
C PRO A 62 15.35 9.08 -4.97
N GLU A 63 14.24 9.20 -5.70
CA GLU A 63 13.44 10.43 -5.80
C GLU A 63 12.58 10.68 -4.55
N TYR A 64 12.42 9.69 -3.66
CA TYR A 64 11.65 9.84 -2.44
C TYR A 64 12.28 10.90 -1.52
N ARG A 65 11.45 11.80 -0.97
CA ARG A 65 11.90 12.88 -0.08
C ARG A 65 11.27 12.85 1.31
N GLY A 66 10.22 12.04 1.49
CA GLY A 66 9.53 11.82 2.77
C GLY A 66 8.97 13.06 3.49
N PRO A 67 8.30 12.85 4.64
CA PRO A 67 7.48 11.69 4.96
C PRO A 67 6.02 11.88 4.47
N PHE A 68 5.36 10.76 4.17
CA PHE A 68 3.92 10.74 3.89
C PHE A 68 3.13 10.70 5.19
N ARG A 69 2.01 11.43 5.27
CA ARG A 69 1.15 11.46 6.48
C ARG A 69 -0.12 10.63 6.34
N PHE A 70 -0.65 10.53 5.14
CA PHE A 70 -1.90 9.83 4.89
C PHE A 70 -1.67 8.33 4.68
N LEU A 71 -2.47 7.50 5.36
CA LEU A 71 -2.45 6.04 5.23
C LEU A 71 -3.85 5.58 4.81
N ALA A 72 -3.95 5.06 3.58
CA ALA A 72 -5.14 4.36 3.11
C ALA A 72 -4.94 2.84 3.21
N VAL A 73 -5.93 2.13 3.75
CA VAL A 73 -5.87 0.67 3.91
C VAL A 73 -7.05 -0.01 3.23
N THR A 74 -6.70 -1.02 2.44
CA THR A 74 -7.60 -2.00 1.82
C THR A 74 -7.20 -3.40 2.26
N GLY A 75 -7.96 -4.39 1.81
CA GLY A 75 -7.71 -5.81 1.98
C GLY A 75 -8.68 -6.47 2.97
N PRO A 76 -8.98 -7.77 2.80
CA PRO A 76 -9.88 -8.52 3.68
C PRO A 76 -9.43 -8.55 5.14
N ARG A 77 -8.14 -8.41 5.43
CA ARG A 77 -7.58 -8.41 6.78
C ARG A 77 -7.27 -7.00 7.32
N ARG A 78 -7.82 -5.95 6.69
CA ARG A 78 -7.58 -4.53 7.03
C ARG A 78 -7.87 -4.15 8.48
N ALA A 79 -8.71 -4.91 9.19
CA ALA A 79 -8.98 -4.68 10.61
C ALA A 79 -7.71 -4.75 11.47
N LEU A 80 -6.68 -5.51 11.04
CA LEU A 80 -5.37 -5.53 11.67
C LEU A 80 -4.74 -4.12 11.77
N ALA A 81 -5.02 -3.25 10.79
CA ALA A 81 -4.47 -1.90 10.75
C ALA A 81 -5.28 -0.88 11.57
N ALA A 82 -6.41 -1.26 12.17
CA ALA A 82 -7.29 -0.31 12.87
C ALA A 82 -6.59 0.53 13.96
N PRO A 83 -5.66 -0.02 14.77
CA PRO A 83 -4.93 0.77 15.77
C PRO A 83 -4.02 1.87 15.18
N MET A 84 -3.76 1.84 13.87
CA MET A 84 -2.97 2.84 13.15
C MET A 84 -3.83 4.01 12.64
N GLU A 85 -5.13 4.01 12.95
CA GLU A 85 -6.13 5.00 12.53
C GLU A 85 -6.10 5.34 11.01
N PRO A 86 -6.11 4.32 10.11
CA PRO A 86 -6.04 4.57 8.67
C PRO A 86 -7.37 5.03 8.11
N TYR A 87 -7.32 5.65 6.92
CA TYR A 87 -8.49 5.75 6.06
C TYR A 87 -8.79 4.39 5.41
N PHE A 88 -9.92 3.77 5.77
CA PHE A 88 -10.37 2.54 5.13
C PHE A 88 -11.02 2.83 3.78
N ALA A 89 -10.25 2.65 2.69
CA ALA A 89 -10.74 2.88 1.34
C ALA A 89 -11.82 1.86 0.94
N VAL A 90 -12.95 2.39 0.46
CA VAL A 90 -14.14 1.66 -0.02
C VAL A 90 -14.70 2.35 -1.27
N PRO A 91 -13.92 2.46 -2.36
CA PRO A 91 -14.38 3.16 -3.56
C PRO A 91 -15.66 2.50 -4.09
N TYR A 92 -16.68 3.34 -4.33
CA TYR A 92 -18.03 2.90 -4.73
C TYR A 92 -18.65 1.86 -3.78
N GLY A 93 -18.30 1.92 -2.50
CA GLY A 93 -18.88 1.11 -1.43
C GLY A 93 -18.24 -0.27 -1.24
N ASP A 94 -17.33 -0.71 -2.12
CA ASP A 94 -16.67 -2.01 -2.01
C ASP A 94 -15.14 -1.89 -2.08
N MET A 95 -14.50 -2.27 -0.99
CA MET A 95 -13.04 -2.29 -0.88
C MET A 95 -12.40 -3.25 -1.89
N MET A 96 -13.03 -4.40 -2.19
CA MET A 96 -12.48 -5.40 -3.11
C MET A 96 -12.39 -4.87 -4.54
N LEU A 97 -13.12 -3.80 -4.85
CA LEU A 97 -13.09 -3.13 -6.16
C LEU A 97 -12.05 -2.02 -6.23
N THR A 98 -11.32 -1.71 -5.15
CA THR A 98 -10.31 -0.63 -5.17
C THR A 98 -9.31 -0.74 -6.30
N GLY A 99 -8.76 -1.95 -6.52
CA GLY A 99 -7.81 -2.17 -7.61
C GLY A 99 -8.46 -2.00 -8.99
N ALA A 100 -9.68 -2.53 -9.18
CA ALA A 100 -10.40 -2.45 -10.44
C ALA A 100 -10.76 -0.99 -10.81
N PHE A 101 -11.27 -0.22 -9.85
CA PHE A 101 -11.58 1.20 -10.05
C PHE A 101 -10.32 2.05 -10.24
N GLY A 102 -9.22 1.72 -9.56
CA GLY A 102 -7.93 2.38 -9.81
C GLY A 102 -7.43 2.17 -11.25
N LEU A 103 -7.50 0.94 -11.76
CA LEU A 103 -7.15 0.62 -13.15
C LEU A 103 -8.08 1.32 -14.16
N LEU A 104 -9.38 1.35 -13.88
CA LEU A 104 -10.35 2.06 -14.71
C LEU A 104 -10.05 3.57 -14.74
N GLY A 105 -9.79 4.18 -13.58
CA GLY A 105 -9.44 5.60 -13.48
C GLY A 105 -8.19 5.94 -14.29
N ALA A 106 -7.11 5.16 -14.12
CA ALA A 106 -5.89 5.35 -14.91
C ALA A 106 -6.13 5.19 -16.42
N ALA A 107 -6.99 4.26 -16.83
CA ALA A 107 -7.33 4.05 -18.24
C ALA A 107 -8.16 5.20 -18.83
N LEU A 108 -9.10 5.76 -18.07
CA LEU A 108 -9.93 6.90 -18.47
C LEU A 108 -9.09 8.18 -18.57
N GLU A 109 -8.24 8.44 -17.58
CA GLU A 109 -7.33 9.59 -17.57
C GLU A 109 -6.41 9.60 -18.81
N ARG A 110 -5.82 8.45 -19.15
CA ARG A 110 -5.00 8.30 -20.38
C ARG A 110 -5.77 8.60 -21.68
N ARG A 111 -7.09 8.55 -21.64
CA ARG A 111 -7.97 8.86 -22.79
C ARG A 111 -8.57 10.26 -22.70
N GLY A 112 -8.25 11.05 -21.67
CA GLY A 112 -8.84 12.35 -21.41
C GLY A 112 -10.33 12.29 -21.05
N LEU A 113 -10.77 11.18 -20.44
CA LEU A 113 -12.16 10.96 -20.03
C LEU A 113 -12.30 11.07 -18.50
N PRO A 114 -13.44 11.59 -17.99
CA PRO A 114 -13.66 11.69 -16.55
C PRO A 114 -13.97 10.34 -15.91
N LEU A 115 -13.67 10.19 -14.62
CA LEU A 115 -14.22 9.11 -13.79
C LEU A 115 -15.74 9.29 -13.65
N PRO A 116 -16.55 8.22 -13.76
CA PRO A 116 -17.98 8.29 -13.44
C PRO A 116 -18.19 8.67 -11.97
N GLU A 117 -19.21 9.49 -11.69
CA GLU A 117 -19.64 9.80 -10.31
C GLU A 117 -20.16 8.56 -9.56
#